data_AF-A0A1F5E914-F1
#
_entry.id   AF-A0A1F5E914-F1
#
_cell.length_a   1.000
_cell.length_b   1.000
_cell.length_c   1.000
_cell.angle_alpha   90.00
_cell.angle_beta   90.00
_cell.angle_gamma   90.00
#
_symmetry.space_group_name_H-M   'P 1'
#
loop_
_entity.id
_entity.type
_entity.pdbx_description
1 polymer ?
#
loop_
_entity_poly.entity_id
_entity_poly.type
_entity_poly.pdbx_seq_one_letter_code
_entity_poly.pdbx_strand_id
1 'polypeptide(L)'
;MPKTRKKTSKKKIVETSGVLAPQAFEDVQTQKKSLSVAKIAFGLGIILLLALAYYYKNLFVVAMVNNQPITRLAVISELEKKQGKQALDNLVTESLIIQEAQKQKVSVTTAEENNELTKIEDSLKSQNMTLEQALQLQGMTKDDLLKQIKIQKIIEKILGKDIQVTDDEVNKYLEDNKDSMPKNPTQDELNKLKDNVKQQLIQQKLGEKFQTWLDDLKSKAKIDYFLNY
;
A
#
# COMPACT_ATOMS: atom_id res chain seq x y z
N MET A 1 -78.83 1.39 -72.04
CA MET A 1 -79.18 0.23 -71.19
C MET A 1 -79.20 -1.03 -72.05
N PRO A 2 -78.98 -2.26 -71.53
CA PRO A 2 -78.26 -2.64 -70.30
C PRO A 2 -77.37 -3.93 -70.38
N LYS A 3 -76.59 -4.17 -69.30
CA LYS A 3 -76.27 -5.49 -68.67
C LYS A 3 -75.35 -6.56 -69.33
N THR A 4 -74.21 -6.81 -68.67
CA THR A 4 -73.72 -8.09 -68.04
C THR A 4 -74.05 -9.47 -68.68
N ARG A 5 -73.22 -10.53 -68.67
CA ARG A 5 -72.45 -11.20 -67.58
C ARG A 5 -71.57 -12.30 -68.24
N LYS A 6 -70.26 -12.46 -67.97
CA LYS A 6 -69.60 -13.26 -66.90
C LYS A 6 -69.68 -14.81 -67.01
N LYS A 7 -68.50 -15.43 -67.20
CA LYS A 7 -67.93 -16.64 -66.54
C LYS A 7 -68.28 -18.11 -66.96
N THR A 8 -67.20 -18.79 -67.36
CA THR A 8 -66.66 -20.12 -66.90
C THR A 8 -67.19 -21.49 -67.37
N SER A 9 -66.17 -22.31 -67.69
CA SER A 9 -65.99 -23.74 -67.38
C SER A 9 -66.48 -24.81 -68.36
N LYS A 10 -65.53 -25.60 -68.87
CA LYS A 10 -65.68 -27.06 -69.02
C LYS A 10 -64.40 -27.75 -68.55
N LYS A 11 -64.57 -28.78 -67.71
CA LYS A 11 -63.56 -29.77 -67.32
C LYS A 11 -63.83 -31.04 -68.12
N LYS A 12 -62.80 -31.70 -68.65
CA LYS A 12 -62.87 -33.12 -69.06
C LYS A 12 -61.70 -33.87 -68.42
N ILE A 13 -61.91 -35.17 -68.20
CA ILE A 13 -61.22 -36.01 -67.22
C ILE A 13 -60.56 -37.18 -67.97
N VAL A 14 -59.26 -37.39 -67.68
CA VAL A 14 -58.51 -38.65 -67.39
C VAL A 14 -58.72 -39.83 -68.36
N GLU A 15 -57.68 -40.45 -68.92
CA GLU A 15 -56.91 -41.64 -68.44
C GLU A 15 -55.89 -42.01 -69.57
N THR A 16 -54.80 -42.79 -69.44
CA THR A 16 -53.97 -43.44 -68.38
C THR A 16 -52.58 -43.71 -69.04
N SER A 17 -51.46 -44.11 -68.41
CA SER A 17 -51.01 -44.38 -67.03
C SER A 17 -49.48 -44.27 -66.97
N GLY A 18 -48.83 -44.20 -65.78
CA GLY A 18 -47.37 -44.15 -65.68
C GLY A 18 -46.77 -43.84 -64.30
N VAL A 19 -46.98 -44.76 -63.34
CA VAL A 19 -46.32 -44.97 -62.02
C VAL A 19 -45.64 -43.77 -61.31
N LEU A 20 -46.08 -43.51 -60.07
CA LEU A 20 -45.67 -42.39 -59.22
C LEU A 20 -44.20 -42.43 -58.75
N ALA A 21 -43.60 -41.25 -58.62
CA ALA A 21 -42.54 -40.96 -57.64
C ALA A 21 -43.06 -39.87 -56.66
N PRO A 22 -42.76 -39.96 -55.35
CA PRO A 22 -43.31 -39.06 -54.34
C PRO A 22 -42.71 -37.64 -54.43
N GLN A 23 -43.51 -36.62 -54.11
CA GLN A 23 -43.07 -35.23 -54.13
C GLN A 23 -42.08 -34.93 -52.99
N ALA A 24 -40.95 -34.31 -53.33
CA ALA A 24 -40.06 -33.72 -52.36
C ALA A 24 -40.68 -32.44 -51.80
N PHE A 25 -40.68 -32.30 -50.47
CA PHE A 25 -40.95 -31.04 -49.81
C PHE A 25 -39.77 -30.10 -50.08
N GLU A 26 -40.02 -28.87 -50.51
CA GLU A 26 -38.95 -27.86 -50.59
C GLU A 26 -38.55 -27.44 -49.18
N ASP A 27 -37.36 -27.88 -48.75
CA ASP A 27 -36.75 -27.42 -47.50
C ASP A 27 -36.52 -25.91 -47.56
N VAL A 28 -37.21 -25.17 -46.68
CA VAL A 28 -36.87 -23.77 -46.37
C VAL A 28 -35.56 -23.76 -45.60
N GLN A 29 -34.44 -23.83 -46.33
CA GLN A 29 -33.10 -23.74 -45.76
C GLN A 29 -32.87 -22.35 -45.17
N THR A 30 -33.17 -22.21 -43.89
CA THR A 30 -32.75 -21.05 -43.09
C THR A 30 -31.23 -21.06 -42.98
N GLN A 31 -30.56 -20.22 -43.78
CA GLN A 31 -29.10 -20.06 -43.74
C GLN A 31 -28.66 -19.49 -42.38
N LYS A 32 -28.43 -20.37 -41.40
CA LYS A 32 -27.87 -20.02 -40.11
C LYS A 32 -26.38 -19.71 -40.27
N LYS A 33 -26.09 -18.45 -40.59
CA LYS A 33 -24.75 -17.92 -40.89
C LYS A 33 -23.81 -18.14 -39.70
N SER A 34 -23.05 -19.24 -39.73
CA SER A 34 -22.14 -19.61 -38.66
C SER A 34 -20.93 -18.68 -38.66
N LEU A 35 -20.80 -17.88 -37.60
CA LEU A 35 -19.59 -17.12 -37.34
C LEU A 35 -18.46 -18.10 -37.01
N SER A 36 -17.34 -18.00 -37.72
CA SER A 36 -16.18 -18.86 -37.46
C SER A 36 -15.69 -18.65 -36.02
N VAL A 37 -15.38 -19.74 -35.32
CA VAL A 37 -15.02 -19.72 -33.90
C VAL A 37 -13.90 -18.73 -33.58
N ALA A 38 -12.92 -18.57 -34.49
CA ALA A 38 -11.86 -17.57 -34.39
C ALA A 38 -12.36 -16.12 -34.29
N LYS A 39 -13.44 -15.73 -35.00
CA LYS A 39 -14.04 -14.38 -34.91
C LYS A 39 -14.76 -14.17 -33.58
N ILE A 40 -15.38 -15.22 -33.05
CA ILE A 40 -16.02 -15.20 -31.72
C ILE A 40 -14.94 -15.07 -30.64
N ALA A 41 -13.88 -15.86 -30.70
CA ALA A 41 -12.73 -15.78 -29.79
C ALA A 41 -12.05 -14.41 -29.82
N PHE A 42 -11.86 -13.82 -31.01
CA PHE A 42 -11.31 -12.47 -31.15
C PHE A 42 -12.23 -11.39 -30.56
N GLY A 43 -13.54 -11.47 -30.81
CA GLY A 43 -14.52 -10.56 -30.22
C GLY A 43 -14.59 -10.67 -28.69
N LEU A 44 -14.55 -11.89 -28.15
CA LEU A 44 -14.45 -12.14 -26.71
C LEU A 44 -13.14 -11.62 -26.12
N GLY A 45 -12.02 -11.74 -26.83
CA GLY A 45 -10.73 -11.16 -26.43
C GLY A 45 -10.76 -9.64 -26.34
N ILE A 46 -11.43 -8.95 -27.27
CA ILE A 46 -11.63 -7.49 -27.21
C ILE A 46 -12.55 -7.11 -26.04
N ILE A 47 -13.65 -7.83 -25.83
CA ILE A 47 -14.55 -7.59 -24.69
C ILE A 47 -13.82 -7.81 -23.36
N LEU A 48 -12.99 -8.85 -23.26
CA LEU A 48 -12.16 -9.12 -22.09
C LEU A 48 -11.12 -8.01 -21.85
N LEU A 49 -10.45 -7.52 -22.90
CA LEU A 49 -9.52 -6.39 -22.81
C LEU A 49 -10.22 -5.10 -22.36
N LEU A 50 -11.42 -4.81 -22.86
CA LEU A 50 -12.22 -3.65 -22.45
C LEU A 50 -12.71 -3.79 -21.00
N ALA A 51 -13.10 -5.00 -20.57
CA ALA A 51 -13.45 -5.29 -19.18
C ALA A 51 -12.24 -5.12 -18.24
N LEU A 52 -11.05 -5.58 -18.65
CA LEU A 52 -9.80 -5.34 -17.92
C LEU A 52 -9.47 -3.84 -17.86
N ALA A 53 -9.56 -3.11 -18.96
CA ALA A 53 -9.31 -1.67 -18.99
C ALA A 53 -10.30 -0.90 -18.09
N TYR A 54 -11.57 -1.32 -18.04
CA TYR A 54 -12.57 -0.76 -17.14
C TYR A 54 -12.29 -1.11 -15.66
N TYR A 55 -11.89 -2.34 -15.38
CA TYR A 55 -11.54 -2.80 -14.02
C TYR A 55 -10.29 -2.07 -13.48
N TYR A 56 -9.28 -1.90 -14.33
CA TYR A 56 -8.02 -1.23 -13.98
C TYR A 56 -8.03 0.29 -14.20
N LYS A 57 -9.16 0.92 -14.58
CA LYS A 57 -9.24 2.37 -14.80
C LYS A 57 -8.75 3.19 -13.60
N ASN A 58 -9.01 2.70 -12.38
CA ASN A 58 -8.62 3.31 -11.11
C ASN A 58 -7.09 3.28 -10.86
N LEU A 59 -6.32 2.45 -11.58
CA LEU A 59 -4.86 2.45 -11.50
C LEU A 59 -4.22 3.60 -12.29
N PHE A 60 -4.94 4.12 -13.31
CA PHE A 60 -4.43 5.13 -14.23
C PHE A 60 -5.02 6.51 -13.99
N VAL A 61 -6.31 6.61 -13.66
CA VAL A 61 -7.01 7.87 -13.39
C VAL A 61 -7.48 7.92 -11.94
N VAL A 62 -7.08 8.98 -11.23
CA VAL A 62 -7.39 9.20 -9.81
C VAL A 62 -8.60 10.11 -9.63
N ALA A 63 -8.75 11.12 -10.49
CA ALA A 63 -9.88 12.06 -10.47
C ALA A 63 -10.21 12.59 -11.88
N MET A 64 -11.37 13.24 -12.01
CA MET A 64 -11.80 13.94 -13.22
C MET A 64 -12.21 15.37 -12.84
N VAL A 65 -11.70 16.37 -13.56
CA VAL A 65 -12.05 17.79 -13.38
C VAL A 65 -12.50 18.33 -14.73
N ASN A 66 -13.78 18.71 -14.87
CA ASN A 66 -14.34 19.24 -16.14
C ASN A 66 -13.99 18.37 -17.36
N ASN A 67 -14.20 17.05 -17.24
CA ASN A 67 -13.86 16.03 -18.24
C ASN A 67 -12.35 15.84 -18.54
N GLN A 68 -11.45 16.51 -17.82
CA GLN A 68 -10.01 16.26 -17.88
C GLN A 68 -9.58 15.26 -16.78
N PRO A 69 -8.91 14.13 -17.12
CA PRO A 69 -8.45 13.16 -16.14
C PRO A 69 -7.18 13.61 -15.43
N ILE A 70 -7.16 13.53 -14.10
CA ILE A 70 -5.95 13.58 -13.28
C ILE A 70 -5.40 12.16 -13.20
N THR A 71 -4.23 11.92 -13.80
CA THR A 71 -3.62 10.59 -13.84
C THR A 71 -2.83 10.30 -12.57
N ARG A 72 -2.69 9.01 -12.22
CA ARG A 72 -1.86 8.57 -11.09
C ARG A 72 -0.40 8.99 -11.24
N LEU A 73 0.12 8.99 -12.47
CA LEU A 73 1.48 9.46 -12.78
C LEU A 73 1.67 10.95 -12.52
N ALA A 74 0.67 11.80 -12.82
CA ALA A 74 0.74 13.22 -12.51
C ALA A 74 0.78 13.47 -10.99
N VAL A 75 -0.01 12.71 -10.21
CA VAL A 75 0.03 12.77 -8.74
C VAL A 75 1.36 12.28 -8.18
N ILE A 76 1.89 11.15 -8.67
CA ILE A 76 3.19 10.62 -8.24
C ILE A 76 4.31 11.62 -8.57
N SER A 77 4.38 12.14 -9.79
CA SER A 77 5.42 13.10 -10.19
C SER A 77 5.40 14.39 -9.36
N GLU A 78 4.21 14.89 -8.98
CA GLU A 78 4.09 16.05 -8.10
C GLU A 78 4.48 15.73 -6.64
N LEU A 79 4.25 14.50 -6.16
CA LEU A 79 4.72 14.03 -4.85
C LEU A 79 6.24 13.82 -4.84
N GLU A 80 6.80 13.23 -5.89
CA GLU A 80 8.24 13.04 -6.08
C GLU A 80 8.97 14.39 -6.13
N LYS A 81 8.45 15.36 -6.86
CA LYS A 81 8.97 16.74 -6.90
C LYS A 81 8.92 17.46 -5.55
N LYS A 82 7.96 17.13 -4.69
CA LYS A 82 7.80 17.78 -3.37
C LYS A 82 8.58 17.09 -2.25
N GLN A 83 8.63 15.76 -2.25
CA GLN A 83 9.10 14.96 -1.12
C GLN A 83 9.90 13.72 -1.55
N GLY A 84 10.08 13.45 -2.85
CA GLY A 84 10.76 12.26 -3.38
C GLY A 84 12.19 12.12 -2.85
N LYS A 85 12.96 13.23 -2.81
CA LYS A 85 14.30 13.24 -2.23
C LYS A 85 14.29 12.79 -0.76
N GLN A 86 13.44 13.37 0.07
CA GLN A 86 13.34 13.02 1.49
C GLN A 86 12.86 11.58 1.70
N ALA A 87 11.89 11.12 0.90
CA ALA A 87 11.41 9.75 0.93
C ALA A 87 12.54 8.75 0.56
N LEU A 88 13.33 9.06 -0.47
CA LEU A 88 14.48 8.26 -0.87
C LEU A 88 15.59 8.26 0.19
N ASP A 89 15.95 9.43 0.74
CA ASP A 89 16.96 9.56 1.80
C ASP A 89 16.57 8.75 3.06
N ASN A 90 15.28 8.72 3.39
CA ASN A 90 14.73 7.90 4.47
C ASN A 90 14.81 6.40 4.16
N LEU A 91 14.42 5.97 2.95
CA LEU A 91 14.49 4.56 2.54
C LEU A 91 15.94 4.05 2.46
N VAL A 92 16.87 4.87 1.99
CA VAL A 92 18.32 4.58 2.02
C VAL A 92 18.79 4.44 3.47
N THR A 93 18.45 5.39 4.33
CA THR A 93 18.79 5.36 5.77
C THR A 93 18.26 4.08 6.45
N GLU A 94 17.00 3.72 6.23
CA GLU A 94 16.39 2.50 6.77
C GLU A 94 17.10 1.23 6.26
N SER A 95 17.40 1.17 4.96
CA SER A 95 18.10 0.03 4.35
C SER A 95 19.51 -0.16 4.93
N LEU A 96 20.25 0.94 5.14
CA LEU A 96 21.58 0.89 5.78
C LEU A 96 21.51 0.36 7.21
N ILE A 97 20.51 0.79 7.99
CA ILE A 97 20.30 0.32 9.37
C ILE A 97 20.01 -1.19 9.40
N ILE A 98 19.15 -1.69 8.50
CA ILE A 98 18.83 -3.12 8.39
C ILE A 98 20.06 -3.93 7.96
N GLN A 99 20.83 -3.44 6.99
CA GLN A 99 22.05 -4.10 6.51
C GLN A 99 23.13 -4.18 7.61
N GLU A 100 23.36 -3.10 8.36
CA GLU A 100 24.31 -3.12 9.47
C GLU A 100 23.85 -4.06 10.60
N ALA A 101 22.55 -4.10 10.90
CA ALA A 101 21.99 -5.05 11.87
C ALA A 101 22.26 -6.51 11.46
N GLN A 102 22.03 -6.86 10.19
CA GLN A 102 22.34 -8.19 9.66
C GLN A 102 23.83 -8.52 9.76
N LYS A 103 24.70 -7.57 9.38
CA LYS A 103 26.17 -7.69 9.47
C LYS A 103 26.66 -7.90 10.90
N GLN A 104 26.07 -7.19 11.87
CA GLN A 104 26.36 -7.37 13.31
C GLN A 104 25.59 -8.53 13.96
N LYS A 105 24.76 -9.27 13.20
CA LYS A 105 23.87 -10.34 13.68
C LYS A 105 22.91 -9.90 14.79
N VAL A 106 22.53 -8.62 14.77
CA VAL A 106 21.51 -8.04 15.65
C VAL A 106 20.14 -8.32 15.03
N SER A 107 19.31 -9.07 15.75
CA SER A 107 17.91 -9.27 15.42
C SER A 107 17.00 -8.68 16.50
N VAL A 108 15.79 -8.31 16.11
CA VAL A 108 14.70 -7.97 17.03
C VAL A 108 13.71 -9.12 16.97
N THR A 109 13.29 -9.60 18.13
CA THR A 109 12.32 -10.68 18.25
C THR A 109 10.90 -10.12 18.28
N THR A 110 9.91 -10.89 17.83
CA THR A 110 8.50 -10.51 17.91
C THR A 110 8.03 -10.25 19.35
N ALA A 111 8.68 -10.85 20.35
CA ALA A 111 8.42 -10.54 21.76
C ALA A 111 8.83 -9.11 22.15
N GLU A 112 9.94 -8.60 21.60
CA GLU A 112 10.39 -7.22 21.81
C GLU A 112 9.55 -6.21 21.03
N GLU A 113 9.19 -6.55 19.78
CA GLU A 113 8.27 -5.76 18.95
C GLU A 113 6.89 -5.62 19.64
N ASN A 114 6.33 -6.73 20.15
CA ASN A 114 5.06 -6.73 20.88
C ASN A 114 5.12 -6.00 22.23
N ASN A 115 6.23 -6.09 22.97
CA ASN A 115 6.41 -5.38 24.23
C ASN A 115 6.36 -3.85 24.00
N GLU A 116 7.10 -3.35 23.01
CA GLU A 116 7.06 -1.93 22.67
C GLU A 116 5.68 -1.50 22.14
N LEU A 117 5.03 -2.33 21.33
CA LEU A 117 3.66 -2.11 20.89
C LEU A 117 2.68 -1.98 22.07
N THR A 118 2.77 -2.85 23.08
CA THR A 118 1.92 -2.77 24.28
C THR A 118 2.16 -1.49 25.06
N LYS A 119 3.41 -1.03 25.20
CA LYS A 119 3.68 0.28 25.84
C LYS A 119 3.05 1.45 25.07
N ILE A 120 3.11 1.41 23.74
CA ILE A 120 2.47 2.42 22.89
C ILE A 120 0.94 2.36 23.07
N GLU A 121 0.34 1.17 23.03
CA GLU A 121 -1.09 0.96 23.29
C GLU A 121 -1.51 1.48 24.68
N ASP A 122 -0.73 1.24 25.72
CA ASP A 122 -1.04 1.69 27.09
C ASP A 122 -0.84 3.20 27.26
N SER A 123 0.17 3.78 26.61
CA SER A 123 0.35 5.24 26.53
C SER A 123 -0.85 5.91 25.83
N LEU A 124 -1.35 5.31 24.75
CA LEU A 124 -2.54 5.80 24.03
C LEU A 124 -3.83 5.64 24.86
N LYS A 125 -4.01 4.50 25.55
CA LYS A 125 -5.14 4.28 26.48
C LYS A 125 -5.17 5.33 27.59
N SER A 126 -4.01 5.72 28.14
CA SER A 126 -3.95 6.79 29.15
C SER A 126 -4.40 8.17 28.64
N GLN A 127 -4.40 8.35 27.30
CA GLN A 127 -4.89 9.54 26.59
C GLN A 127 -6.32 9.34 26.03
N ASN A 128 -7.01 8.25 26.39
CA ASN A 128 -8.33 7.86 25.87
C ASN A 128 -8.39 7.64 24.34
N MET A 129 -7.27 7.24 23.72
CA MET A 129 -7.16 6.96 22.29
C MET A 129 -6.83 5.49 22.05
N THR A 130 -7.41 4.88 21.00
CA THR A 130 -7.01 3.53 20.57
C THR A 130 -5.84 3.58 19.58
N LEU A 131 -5.07 2.48 19.49
CA LEU A 131 -4.01 2.34 18.50
C LEU A 131 -4.53 2.50 17.07
N GLU A 132 -5.69 1.92 16.75
CA GLU A 132 -6.28 2.01 15.41
C GLU A 132 -6.63 3.47 15.05
N GLN A 133 -7.20 4.24 15.99
CA GLN A 133 -7.48 5.66 15.79
C GLN A 133 -6.20 6.47 15.56
N ALA A 134 -5.17 6.24 16.37
CA ALA A 134 -3.87 6.92 16.22
C ALA A 134 -3.23 6.63 14.86
N LEU A 135 -3.24 5.36 14.42
CA LEU A 135 -2.72 4.94 13.12
C LEU A 135 -3.52 5.55 11.95
N GLN A 136 -4.85 5.54 12.02
CA GLN A 136 -5.71 6.18 11.01
C GLN A 136 -5.45 7.68 10.89
N LEU A 137 -5.30 8.40 12.01
CA LEU A 137 -4.97 9.84 12.03
C LEU A 137 -3.60 10.14 11.41
N GLN A 138 -2.65 9.23 11.55
CA GLN A 138 -1.31 9.34 10.96
C GLN A 138 -1.23 8.78 9.52
N GLY A 139 -2.31 8.18 8.99
CA GLY A 139 -2.33 7.55 7.68
C GLY A 139 -1.44 6.30 7.57
N MET A 140 -1.13 5.64 8.69
CA MET A 140 -0.23 4.50 8.78
C MET A 140 -0.98 3.19 9.02
N THR A 141 -0.36 2.08 8.65
CA THR A 141 -0.82 0.73 9.03
C THR A 141 -0.13 0.25 10.31
N LYS A 142 -0.64 -0.83 10.91
CA LYS A 142 0.05 -1.50 12.02
C LYS A 142 1.43 -2.04 11.61
N ASP A 143 1.57 -2.49 10.36
CA ASP A 143 2.85 -3.00 9.85
C ASP A 143 3.89 -1.89 9.70
N ASP A 144 3.48 -0.68 9.31
CA ASP A 144 4.36 0.51 9.29
C ASP A 144 4.89 0.83 10.70
N LEU A 145 4.02 0.77 11.72
CA LEU A 145 4.43 0.97 13.11
C LEU A 145 5.37 -0.15 13.60
N LEU A 146 5.07 -1.42 13.30
CA LEU A 146 5.97 -2.54 13.66
C LEU A 146 7.34 -2.39 12.98
N LYS A 147 7.38 -1.88 11.75
CA LYS A 147 8.60 -1.54 11.02
C LYS A 147 9.39 -0.44 11.72
N GLN A 148 8.73 0.65 12.16
CA GLN A 148 9.35 1.73 12.93
C GLN A 148 9.91 1.25 14.28
N ILE A 149 9.12 0.49 15.04
CA ILE A 149 9.53 -0.16 16.30
C ILE A 149 10.79 -0.99 16.06
N LYS A 150 10.78 -1.85 15.03
CA LYS A 150 11.92 -2.71 14.70
C LYS A 150 13.19 -1.92 14.40
N ILE A 151 13.09 -0.84 13.62
CA ILE A 151 14.24 0.05 13.34
C ILE A 151 14.74 0.72 14.62
N GLN A 152 13.86 1.23 15.47
CA GLN A 152 14.22 1.80 16.77
C GLN A 152 14.95 0.77 17.66
N LYS A 153 14.41 -0.44 17.82
CA LYS A 153 15.03 -1.51 18.62
C LYS A 153 16.38 -1.97 18.03
N ILE A 154 16.56 -1.93 16.71
CA ILE A 154 17.87 -2.17 16.07
C ILE A 154 18.88 -1.10 16.51
N ILE A 155 18.52 0.17 16.39
CA ILE A 155 19.40 1.30 16.74
C ILE A 155 19.80 1.22 18.22
N GLU A 156 18.83 0.99 19.11
CA GLU A 156 19.07 0.78 20.55
C GLU A 156 20.03 -0.39 20.83
N LYS A 157 19.87 -1.54 20.15
CA LYS A 157 20.73 -2.72 20.35
C LYS A 157 22.15 -2.56 19.80
N ILE A 158 22.33 -1.73 18.76
CA ILE A 158 23.65 -1.43 18.19
C ILE A 158 24.34 -0.37 19.03
N LEU A 159 23.73 0.81 19.20
CA LEU A 159 24.36 1.98 19.82
C LEU A 159 24.30 1.97 21.35
N GLY A 160 23.24 1.40 21.94
CA GLY A 160 23.01 1.41 23.38
C GLY A 160 24.06 0.69 24.21
N LYS A 161 24.79 -0.27 23.61
CA LYS A 161 25.93 -0.96 24.25
C LYS A 161 27.06 0.00 24.62
N ASP A 162 27.25 1.05 23.83
CA ASP A 162 28.30 2.03 24.03
C ASP A 162 27.81 3.28 24.78
N ILE A 163 26.55 3.31 25.22
CA ILE A 163 25.96 4.45 25.95
C ILE A 163 26.00 4.14 27.44
N GLN A 164 26.94 4.78 28.13
CA GLN A 164 26.97 4.84 29.58
C GLN A 164 26.56 6.25 30.03
N VAL A 165 25.68 6.30 31.04
CA VAL A 165 25.32 7.52 31.77
C VAL A 165 25.78 7.33 33.20
N THR A 166 26.66 8.23 33.65
CA THR A 166 27.23 8.20 35.00
C THR A 166 26.31 8.91 35.99
N ASP A 167 26.46 8.60 37.27
CA ASP A 167 25.67 9.25 38.31
C ASP A 167 26.03 10.75 38.44
N ASP A 168 27.27 11.14 38.10
CA ASP A 168 27.69 12.54 38.03
C ASP A 168 26.94 13.32 36.95
N GLU A 169 26.68 12.72 35.79
CA GLU A 169 25.88 13.34 34.72
C GLU A 169 24.41 13.49 35.13
N VAL A 170 23.84 12.50 35.83
CA VAL A 170 22.48 12.58 36.39
C VAL A 170 22.40 13.65 37.47
N ASN A 171 23.36 13.68 38.40
CA ASN A 171 23.42 14.68 39.47
C ASN A 171 23.57 16.08 38.85
N LYS A 172 24.50 16.28 37.90
CA LYS A 172 24.67 17.56 37.19
C LYS A 172 23.39 17.99 36.46
N TYR A 173 22.71 17.08 35.75
CA TYR A 173 21.44 17.43 35.09
C TYR A 173 20.39 17.90 36.10
N LEU A 174 20.25 17.21 37.23
CA LEU A 174 19.37 17.65 38.32
C LEU A 174 19.81 19.00 38.91
N GLU A 175 21.12 19.28 38.94
CA GLU A 175 21.64 20.54 39.42
C GLU A 175 21.38 21.72 38.48
N ASP A 176 21.55 21.50 37.17
CA ASP A 176 21.31 22.49 36.12
C ASP A 176 19.81 22.77 35.94
N ASN A 177 18.93 21.86 36.39
CA ASN A 177 17.46 21.94 36.23
C ASN A 177 16.69 22.08 37.57
N LYS A 178 17.35 22.54 38.67
CA LYS A 178 16.77 22.59 40.04
C LYS A 178 15.39 23.23 40.12
N ASP A 179 15.12 24.27 39.33
CA ASP A 179 13.86 25.03 39.33
C ASP A 179 12.65 24.20 38.83
N SER A 180 12.90 23.12 38.08
CA SER A 180 11.87 22.19 37.59
C SER A 180 11.56 21.04 38.57
N MET A 181 12.32 20.90 39.66
CA MET A 181 12.18 19.77 40.57
C MET A 181 10.98 19.92 41.53
N PRO A 182 10.35 18.81 41.96
CA PRO A 182 9.36 18.83 43.03
C PRO A 182 9.92 19.46 44.30
N LYS A 183 9.11 20.24 45.01
CA LYS A 183 9.52 20.79 46.31
C LYS A 183 9.43 19.70 47.38
N ASN A 184 10.58 19.36 47.96
CA ASN A 184 10.72 18.42 49.07
C ASN A 184 10.27 16.97 48.71
N PRO A 185 10.84 16.35 47.67
CA PRO A 185 10.45 15.02 47.22
C PRO A 185 10.78 13.94 48.26
N THR A 186 9.97 12.90 48.31
CA THR A 186 10.31 11.66 49.02
C THR A 186 11.50 10.96 48.36
N GLN A 187 12.15 10.05 49.08
CA GLN A 187 13.28 9.28 48.54
C GLN A 187 12.89 8.46 47.30
N ASP A 188 11.66 7.92 47.28
CA ASP A 188 11.15 7.15 46.13
C ASP A 188 10.88 8.04 44.91
N GLU A 189 10.40 9.26 45.10
CA GLU A 189 10.25 10.25 44.03
C GLU A 189 11.61 10.70 43.50
N LEU A 190 12.60 10.91 44.38
CA LEU A 190 13.97 11.25 43.98
C LEU A 190 14.63 10.11 43.18
N ASN A 191 14.41 8.85 43.57
CA ASN A 191 14.91 7.68 42.85
C ASN A 191 14.27 7.59 41.45
N LYS A 192 12.94 7.68 41.36
CA LYS A 192 12.22 7.72 40.08
C LYS A 192 12.64 8.88 39.19
N LEU A 193 12.90 10.05 39.78
CA LEU A 193 13.39 11.22 39.05
C LEU A 193 14.79 10.98 38.48
N LYS A 194 15.71 10.38 39.25
CA LYS A 194 17.04 9.97 38.78
C LYS A 194 16.95 8.95 37.65
N ASP A 195 16.07 7.95 37.74
CA ASP A 195 15.85 6.97 36.68
C ASP A 195 15.32 7.63 35.40
N ASN A 196 14.33 8.52 35.52
CA ASN A 196 13.78 9.26 34.37
C ASN A 196 14.85 10.15 33.70
N VAL A 197 15.65 10.89 34.48
CA VAL A 197 16.78 11.69 33.96
C VAL A 197 17.82 10.80 33.29
N LYS A 198 18.12 9.63 33.87
CA LYS A 198 19.05 8.67 33.27
C LYS A 198 18.53 8.15 31.92
N GLN A 199 17.24 7.83 31.80
CA GLN A 199 16.64 7.46 30.52
C GLN A 199 16.67 8.62 29.51
N GLN A 200 16.37 9.85 29.94
CA GLN A 200 16.45 11.03 29.08
C GLN A 200 17.87 11.25 28.54
N LEU A 201 18.90 11.15 29.39
CA LEU A 201 20.30 11.26 29.01
C LEU A 201 20.75 10.12 28.08
N ILE A 202 20.23 8.90 28.26
CA ILE A 202 20.44 7.78 27.32
C ILE A 202 19.86 8.14 25.95
N GLN A 203 18.62 8.64 25.88
CA GLN A 203 17.98 9.00 24.62
C GLN A 203 18.68 10.17 23.91
N GLN A 204 19.16 11.18 24.66
CA GLN A 204 19.97 12.26 24.11
C GLN A 204 21.28 11.73 23.50
N LYS A 205 22.06 10.96 24.28
CA LYS A 205 23.31 10.35 23.80
C LYS A 205 23.09 9.40 22.61
N LEU A 206 21.94 8.73 22.55
CA LEU A 206 21.55 7.88 21.43
C LEU A 206 21.31 8.71 20.17
N GLY A 207 20.63 9.85 20.26
CA GLY A 207 20.45 10.78 19.14
C GLY A 207 21.78 11.32 18.61
N GLU A 208 22.67 11.78 19.49
CA GLU A 208 24.01 12.28 19.15
C GLU A 208 24.88 11.20 18.46
N LYS A 209 24.88 9.97 19.01
CA LYS A 209 25.59 8.83 18.41
C LYS A 209 24.95 8.37 17.10
N PHE A 210 23.62 8.40 16.99
CA PHE A 210 22.90 7.96 15.80
C PHE A 210 23.29 8.76 14.56
N GLN A 211 23.37 10.09 14.66
CA GLN A 211 23.78 10.94 13.54
C GLN A 211 25.19 10.56 13.07
N THR A 212 26.15 10.49 13.99
CA THR A 212 27.56 10.15 13.69
C THR A 212 27.68 8.77 13.07
N TRP A 213 26.95 7.77 13.59
CA TRP A 213 26.93 6.41 13.08
C TRP A 213 26.27 6.31 11.69
N LEU A 214 25.18 7.04 11.46
CA LEU A 214 24.50 7.06 10.17
C LEU A 214 25.37 7.69 9.08
N ASP A 215 26.10 8.76 9.39
CA ASP A 215 27.03 9.39 8.45
C ASP A 215 28.22 8.46 8.13
N ASP A 216 28.74 7.74 9.13
CA ASP A 216 29.75 6.68 8.94
C ASP A 216 29.23 5.56 8.02
N LEU A 217 28.00 5.04 8.25
CA LEU A 217 27.37 4.05 7.38
C LEU A 217 27.19 4.56 5.95
N LYS A 218 26.70 5.80 5.76
CA LYS A 218 26.52 6.41 4.44
C LYS A 218 27.86 6.57 3.71
N SER A 219 28.92 6.95 4.42
CA SER A 219 30.27 7.10 3.83
C SER A 219 30.91 5.79 3.38
N LYS A 220 30.57 4.67 4.05
CA LYS A 220 31.10 3.33 3.77
C LYS A 220 30.25 2.53 2.77
N ALA A 221 29.00 2.93 2.57
CA ALA A 221 28.08 2.26 1.66
C ALA A 221 28.29 2.68 0.20
N LYS A 222 28.21 1.72 -0.72
CA LYS A 222 28.06 2.01 -2.15
C LYS A 222 26.58 2.27 -2.44
N ILE A 223 26.23 3.52 -2.71
CA ILE A 223 24.85 3.95 -2.99
C ILE A 223 24.79 4.46 -4.44
N ASP A 224 24.21 3.66 -5.33
CA ASP A 224 24.00 4.04 -6.73
C ASP A 224 22.60 4.67 -6.90
N TYR A 225 22.56 5.95 -7.28
CA TYR A 225 21.32 6.69 -7.52
C TYR A 225 20.94 6.64 -9.01
N PHE A 226 19.83 6.00 -9.33
CA PHE A 226 19.31 5.89 -10.71
C PHE A 226 18.28 6.96 -11.08
N LEU A 227 17.74 7.66 -10.08
CA LEU A 227 16.79 8.75 -10.21
C LEU A 227 17.23 9.88 -9.28
N ASN A 228 17.10 11.12 -9.78
CA ASN A 228 17.30 12.34 -9.00
C ASN A 228 15.96 13.07 -8.93
N TYR A 229 15.62 13.58 -7.74
CA TYR A 229 14.38 14.28 -7.42
C TYR A 229 14.65 15.78 -7.23
#